data_AF-A0A9D1E8V3-F1
#
_entry.id   AF-A0A9D1E8V3-F1
#
_cell.length_a   1.000
_cell.length_b   1.000
_cell.length_c   1.000
_cell.angle_alpha   90.00
_cell.angle_beta   90.00
_cell.angle_gamma   90.00
#
_symmetry.space_group_name_H-M   'P 1'
#
loop_
_entity.id
_entity.type
_entity.pdbx_description
1 polymer ?
#
loop_
_entity_poly.entity_id
_entity_poly.type
_entity_poly.pdbx_seq_one_letter_code
_entity_poly.pdbx_strand_id
1 'polypeptide(L)' 'MDWTDWRVILANVVAIAIGLGLFLLITRSKWGKEHREFYYLIMLLALITVAGVLWLLSQLLGFPLTN' A
#
# COMPACT_ATOMS: atom_id res chain seq x y z
N MET A 1 3.39 21.73 -1.14
CA MET A 1 3.51 20.45 -1.86
C MET A 1 3.85 20.76 -3.30
N ASP A 2 5.11 20.60 -3.71
CA ASP A 2 5.46 20.70 -5.13
C ASP A 2 5.03 19.37 -5.76
N TRP A 3 3.81 19.34 -6.31
CA TRP A 3 3.20 18.15 -6.93
C TRP A 3 3.99 17.61 -8.14
N THR A 4 5.07 18.30 -8.51
CA THR A 4 6.06 17.99 -9.53
C THR A 4 7.22 17.12 -9.03
N ASP A 5 7.33 16.85 -7.73
CA ASP A 5 8.37 15.94 -7.23
C ASP A 5 8.04 14.49 -7.62
N TRP A 6 8.67 14.04 -8.71
CA TRP A 6 8.51 12.71 -9.29
C TRP A 6 8.75 11.58 -8.27
N ARG A 7 9.51 11.85 -7.20
CA ARG A 7 9.76 10.91 -6.10
C ARG A 7 8.48 10.58 -5.33
N VAL A 8 7.61 11.57 -5.12
CA VAL A 8 6.32 11.40 -4.44
C VAL A 8 5.40 10.53 -5.30
N ILE A 9 5.33 10.81 -6.60
CA ILE A 9 4.52 10.03 -7.54
C ILE A 9 5.02 8.58 -7.59
N LEU A 10 6.33 8.38 -7.72
CA LEU A 10 6.94 7.05 -7.73
C LEU A 10 6.65 6.29 -6.43
N ALA A 11 6.82 6.93 -5.28
CA ALA A 11 6.56 6.30 -3.98
C ALA A 11 5.09 5.89 -3.82
N ASN A 12 4.15 6.71 -4.29
CA ASN A 12 2.73 6.35 -4.30
C ASN A 12 2.45 5.13 -5.18
N VAL A 13 3.01 5.09 -6.40
CA VAL A 13 2.84 3.95 -7.31
C VAL A 13 3.39 2.67 -6.68
N VAL A 14 4.58 2.72 -6.08
CA VAL A 14 5.21 1.58 -5.42
C VAL A 14 4.38 1.12 -4.22
N ALA A 15 3.92 2.05 -3.37
CA ALA A 15 3.10 1.73 -2.20
C ALA A 15 1.78 1.06 -2.59
N ILE A 16 1.07 1.61 -3.59
CA ILE A 16 -0.17 1.03 -4.11
C ILE A 16 0.09 -0.34 -4.70
N ALA A 17 1.13 -0.51 -5.53
CA ALA A 17 1.46 -1.79 -6.14
C ALA A 17 1.73 -2.88 -5.10
N ILE A 18 2.43 -2.55 -4.01
CA ILE A 18 2.68 -3.48 -2.91
C ILE A 18 1.38 -3.83 -2.17
N GLY A 19 0.56 -2.84 -1.83
CA GLY A 19 -0.73 -3.07 -1.15
C GLY A 19 -1.69 -3.91 -1.99
N LEU A 20 -1.82 -3.61 -3.29
CA LEU A 20 -2.64 -4.38 -4.23
C LEU A 20 -2.09 -5.77 -4.46
N GLY A 21 -0.76 -5.92 -4.57
CA GLY A 21 -0.10 -7.21 -4.70
C GLY A 21 -0.39 -8.11 -3.50
N LEU A 22 -0.24 -7.59 -2.29
CA LEU A 22 -0.53 -8.31 -1.05
C LEU A 22 -2.02 -8.68 -0.96
N PHE A 23 -2.91 -7.74 -1.27
CA PHE A 23 -4.35 -7.99 -1.31
C PHE A 23 -4.73 -9.10 -2.29
N LEU A 24 -4.20 -9.05 -3.52
CA LEU A 24 -4.47 -10.05 -4.55
C LEU A 24 -3.86 -11.41 -4.21
N LEU A 25 -2.66 -11.45 -3.62
CA LEU A 25 -2.04 -12.70 -3.18
C LEU A 25 -2.89 -13.41 -2.14
N ILE A 26 -3.36 -12.67 -1.13
CA ILE A 26 -4.18 -13.24 -0.06
C ILE A 26 -5.55 -13.66 -0.62
N THR A 27 -6.23 -12.80 -1.37
CA THR A 27 -7.58 -13.08 -1.91
C THR A 27 -7.58 -14.18 -3.00
N ARG A 28 -6.51 -14.33 -3.78
CA ARG A 28 -6.37 -15.45 -4.73
C ARG A 28 -5.89 -16.75 -4.09
N SER A 29 -5.28 -16.70 -2.92
CA SER A 29 -4.87 -17.90 -2.18
C SER A 29 -6.08 -18.79 -1.84
N LYS A 30 -5.82 -20.09 -1.62
CA LYS A 30 -6.88 -21.03 -1.19
C LYS A 30 -7.55 -20.55 0.11
N TRP A 31 -6.74 -20.01 1.04
CA TRP A 31 -7.20 -19.47 2.31
C TRP A 31 -8.16 -18.27 2.14
N GLY A 32 -7.79 -17.29 1.30
CA GLY A 32 -8.65 -16.11 1.07
C GLY A 32 -9.97 -16.44 0.35
N LYS A 33 -10.00 -17.53 -0.42
CA LYS A 33 -11.24 -18.02 -1.06
C LYS A 33 -12.15 -18.75 -0.08
N GLU A 34 -11.57 -19.39 0.93
CA GLU A 34 -12.27 -20.14 1.98
C GLU A 34 -12.80 -19.20 3.07
N HIS A 35 -12.05 -18.15 3.40
CA HIS A 35 -12.41 -17.16 4.40
C HIS A 35 -12.87 -15.82 3.81
N ARG A 36 -13.93 -15.86 2.99
CA ARG A 36 -14.47 -14.65 2.35
C ARG A 36 -15.04 -13.65 3.36
N GLU A 37 -15.41 -14.10 4.57
CA GLU A 37 -15.84 -13.26 5.67
C GLU A 37 -14.77 -12.24 6.10
N PHE A 38 -13.48 -12.55 5.91
CA PHE A 38 -12.38 -11.65 6.23
C PHE A 38 -12.01 -10.71 5.08
N TYR A 39 -12.77 -10.67 3.98
CA TYR A 39 -12.44 -9.85 2.81
C TYR A 39 -12.22 -8.37 3.17
N TYR A 40 -13.10 -7.78 3.99
CA TYR A 40 -12.94 -6.39 4.45
C TYR A 40 -11.73 -6.20 5.38
N LEU A 41 -11.40 -7.20 6.20
CA LEU A 41 -10.22 -7.19 7.06
C LEU A 41 -8.92 -7.26 6.24
N ILE A 42 -8.90 -8.09 5.19
CA ILE A 42 -7.77 -8.19 4.26
C ILE A 42 -7.63 -6.88 3.48
N MET A 43 -8.73 -6.24 3.09
CA MET A 43 -8.71 -4.93 2.46
C MET A 43 -8.15 -3.85 3.40
N LEU A 44 -8.55 -3.86 4.67
CA LEU A 44 -8.01 -2.95 5.68
C LEU A 44 -6.50 -3.17 5.87
N LEU A 45 -6.04 -4.41 5.96
CA LEU A 45 -4.63 -4.75 6.10
C LEU A 45 -3.81 -4.30 4.89
N ALA A 46 -4.37 -4.41 3.69
CA ALA A 46 -3.77 -3.87 2.47
C ALA A 46 -3.65 -2.34 2.53
N LEU A 47 -4.68 -1.63 2.97
CA LEU A 47 -4.63 -0.17 3.13
C LEU A 47 -3.58 0.27 4.17
N ILE A 48 -3.51 -0.42 5.31
CA ILE A 48 -2.47 -0.18 6.33
C ILE A 48 -1.08 -0.43 5.73
N THR A 49 -0.93 -1.48 4.92
CA THR A 49 0.32 -1.78 4.22
C THR A 49 0.71 -0.64 3.26
N VAL A 50 -0.23 -0.11 2.46
CA VAL A 50 0.03 1.04 1.58
C VAL A 50 0.52 2.24 2.39
N ALA A 51 -0.18 2.59 3.48
CA ALA A 51 0.19 3.71 4.33
C ALA A 51 1.58 3.52 4.97
N GLY A 52 1.87 2.32 5.49
CA GLY A 52 3.16 1.99 6.10
C GLY A 52 4.32 2.02 5.09
N VAL A 53 4.11 1.50 3.88
CA VAL A 53 5.11 1.54 2.81
C VAL A 53 5.36 2.96 2.35
N LEU A 54 4.30 3.76 2.16
CA LEU A 54 4.45 5.15 1.76
C LEU A 54 5.20 5.96 2.82
N TRP A 55 4.89 5.74 4.10
CA TRP A 55 5.63 6.31 5.23
C TRP A 55 7.10 5.91 5.21
N LEU A 56 7.41 4.63 5.07
CA LEU A 56 8.79 4.15 5.00
C LEU A 56 9.56 4.79 3.83
N LEU A 57 8.94 4.85 2.64
CA LEU A 57 9.56 5.45 1.46
C LEU A 57 9.81 6.95 1.64
N SER A 58 8.97 7.65 2.37
CA SER A 58 9.19 9.08 2.69
C SER A 58 10.44 9.30 3.54
N GLN A 59 10.68 8.43 4.54
CA GLN A 59 11.86 8.51 5.40
C GLN A 59 13.14 8.18 4.60
N LEU A 60 13.07 7.21 3.69
CA LEU A 60 14.21 6.80 2.86
C LEU A 60 14.56 7.80 1.76
N LEU A 61 13.56 8.43 1.15
CA LEU A 61 13.73 9.33 0.00
C LEU A 61 13.74 10.82 0.40
N GLY A 62 13.50 11.12 1.68
CA GLY A 62 13.61 12.45 2.26
C GLY A 62 12.57 13.45 1.77
N PHE A 63 11.37 12.99 1.38
CA PHE A 63 10.27 13.87 0.97
C PHE A 63 9.19 13.96 2.05
N PRO A 64 8.56 15.14 2.26
CA PRO A 64 7.52 15.31 3.25
C PRO A 64 6.21 14.64 2.84
N LEU A 65 5.59 13.87 3.74
CA LEU A 65 4.22 13.34 3.59
C LEU A 65 3.16 14.27 4.16
N THR A 66 3.54 15.14 5.09
CA THR A 66 2.70 16.15 5.73
C THR A 66 3.41 17.50 5.62
N ASN A 67 2.64 18.58 5.46
CA ASN A 67 3.20 19.94 5.47
C ASN A 67 3.92 20.26 6.78
#